data_AF-A0A2U0HZR7-F1
#
_entry.id   AF-A0A2U0HZR7-F1
#
_cell.length_a   1.000
_cell.length_b   1.000
_cell.length_c   1.000
_cell.angle_alpha   90.00
_cell.angle_beta   90.00
_cell.angle_gamma   90.00
#
_symmetry.space_group_name_H-M   'P 1'
#
loop_
_entity.id
_entity.type
_entity.pdbx_description
1 polymer ?
#
loop_
_entity_poly.entity_id
_entity_poly.type
_entity_poly.pdbx_seq_one_letter_code
_entity_poly.pdbx_strand_id
1 'polypeptide(L)'
;MKIKIFAAITLLTLLGCKQIQKATDVVTQPTAREVYERGFDDENSQFTSWKTAYNRAFKDSLKIELPYTETGVFNSRNNPVYSYLVSVQEGEKLIVFTEMQNDSLSVFIDLFQKKNDSVFQQKPRISNEPGTKSITYESGKNETVKLILQPELAANSSFSMKIYTVPIYGFPVSGAGIKNIQSYWGATRAGGKRSHEGVDIFAKRGTPVVAVTDGRVSSTGNRGLGGKQVWLRDGLFGRSIYYAHLDSIATTTGKRVKSGDTLGFVGNTGNAKTTAPHLHFGIYKGYSGAINPLPFIKKQKIPEVKNANKDSFGKITRNNSELRIGSSTKFMQVASLQKNDSVMILGKNNSWYHIQKSDSLKGFIHQSLLKPSSSN
;
A
#
# COMPACT_ATOMS: atom_id res chain seq x y z
N MET A 1 59.54 11.80 -30.28
CA MET A 1 59.86 12.00 -28.85
C MET A 1 58.79 11.27 -28.04
N LYS A 2 59.18 10.15 -27.39
CA LYS A 2 58.29 9.29 -26.60
C LYS A 2 58.03 9.96 -25.25
N ILE A 3 56.77 10.09 -24.83
CA ILE A 3 56.42 10.16 -23.40
C ILE A 3 55.30 9.15 -23.16
N LYS A 4 55.65 8.15 -22.36
CA LYS A 4 54.80 7.08 -21.84
C LYS A 4 53.88 7.68 -20.76
N ILE A 5 52.59 7.39 -20.83
CA ILE A 5 51.74 7.34 -19.63
C ILE A 5 51.10 5.95 -19.63
N PHE A 6 51.77 5.05 -18.92
CA PHE A 6 51.25 3.77 -18.45
C PHE A 6 51.38 3.82 -16.91
N ALA A 7 50.43 3.19 -16.21
CA ALA A 7 50.18 3.17 -14.76
C ALA A 7 49.29 4.36 -14.28
N ALA A 8 48.08 4.15 -13.73
CA ALA A 8 47.68 3.08 -12.83
C ALA A 8 46.23 2.61 -13.05
N ILE A 9 46.06 1.46 -13.70
CA ILE A 9 44.87 0.59 -13.55
C ILE A 9 45.40 -0.81 -13.29
N THR A 10 46.11 -0.99 -12.17
CA THR A 10 46.54 -2.31 -11.70
C THR A 10 46.90 -2.25 -10.22
N LEU A 11 45.90 -2.09 -9.34
CA LEU A 11 45.99 -2.63 -7.98
C LEU A 11 44.61 -2.67 -7.33
N LEU A 12 43.88 -3.77 -7.51
CA LEU A 12 42.80 -4.22 -6.61
C LEU A 12 42.47 -5.69 -6.86
N THR A 13 43.48 -6.51 -7.16
CA THR A 13 43.36 -7.98 -7.19
C THR A 13 43.72 -8.58 -5.83
N LEU A 14 43.06 -8.13 -4.76
CA LEU A 14 43.13 -8.74 -3.43
C LEU A 14 41.89 -8.45 -2.58
N LEU A 15 40.76 -8.03 -3.18
CA LEU A 15 39.50 -8.05 -2.47
C LEU A 15 38.96 -9.47 -2.57
N GLY A 16 38.93 -10.20 -1.45
CA GLY A 16 38.26 -11.50 -1.41
C GLY A 16 36.82 -11.37 -1.92
N CYS A 17 36.24 -12.43 -2.48
CA CYS A 17 34.90 -12.39 -3.11
C CYS A 17 33.85 -11.65 -2.27
N LYS A 18 33.93 -11.75 -0.93
CA LYS A 18 33.07 -11.00 0.02
C LYS A 18 33.22 -9.48 -0.05
N GLN A 19 34.42 -8.94 -0.24
CA GLN A 19 34.66 -7.50 -0.35
C GLN A 19 34.23 -6.96 -1.72
N ILE A 20 34.44 -7.71 -2.80
CA ILE A 20 33.92 -7.37 -4.14
C ILE A 20 32.39 -7.35 -4.10
N GLN A 21 31.77 -8.34 -3.47
CA GLN A 21 30.31 -8.44 -3.33
C GLN A 21 29.73 -7.28 -2.51
N LYS A 22 30.38 -6.89 -1.41
CA LYS A 22 29.99 -5.70 -0.63
C LYS A 22 30.09 -4.42 -1.48
N ALA A 23 31.14 -4.27 -2.27
CA ALA A 23 31.30 -3.11 -3.15
C ALA A 23 30.23 -3.08 -4.25
N THR A 24 29.86 -4.24 -4.83
CA THR A 24 28.78 -4.31 -5.82
C THR A 24 27.41 -4.03 -5.20
N ASP A 25 27.14 -4.51 -3.99
CA ASP A 25 25.83 -4.34 -3.33
C ASP A 25 25.54 -2.87 -2.97
N VAL A 26 26.57 -2.07 -2.71
CA VAL A 26 26.43 -0.61 -2.55
C VAL A 26 25.88 0.04 -3.82
N VAL A 27 26.22 -0.50 -4.99
CA VAL A 27 25.82 0.04 -6.30
C VAL A 27 24.50 -0.58 -6.77
N THR A 28 24.33 -1.90 -6.63
CA THR A 28 23.19 -2.64 -7.17
C THR A 28 21.96 -2.61 -6.26
N GLN A 29 22.14 -2.34 -4.97
CA GLN A 29 21.07 -2.30 -3.95
C GLN A 29 20.14 -3.51 -4.08
N PRO A 30 20.66 -4.74 -3.94
CA PRO A 30 19.89 -5.95 -4.17
C PRO A 30 18.75 -6.08 -3.17
N THR A 31 17.68 -6.76 -3.59
CA THR A 31 16.54 -7.05 -2.72
C THR A 31 16.91 -8.04 -1.63
N ALA A 32 16.13 -8.10 -0.55
CA ALA A 32 16.28 -9.13 0.49
C ALA A 32 16.33 -10.54 -0.11
N ARG A 33 15.47 -10.79 -1.11
CA ARG A 33 15.38 -12.07 -1.82
C ARG A 33 16.64 -12.37 -2.61
N GLU A 34 17.12 -11.42 -3.40
CA GLU A 34 18.34 -11.58 -4.21
C GLU A 34 19.56 -11.85 -3.33
N VAL A 35 19.67 -11.22 -2.16
CA VAL A 35 20.76 -11.50 -1.21
C VAL A 35 20.65 -12.92 -0.64
N TYR A 36 19.43 -13.35 -0.28
CA TYR A 36 19.18 -14.68 0.28
C TYR A 36 19.46 -15.81 -0.74
N GLU A 37 19.02 -15.63 -2.00
CA GLU A 37 19.17 -16.63 -3.05
C GLU A 37 20.64 -16.95 -3.39
N ARG A 38 21.57 -16.01 -3.17
CA ARG A 38 23.01 -16.23 -3.40
C ARG A 38 23.63 -17.26 -2.45
N GLY A 39 22.95 -17.60 -1.35
CA GLY A 39 23.41 -18.58 -0.37
C GLY A 39 23.16 -20.04 -0.78
N PHE A 40 22.52 -20.28 -1.93
CA PHE A 40 22.10 -21.61 -2.36
C PHE A 40 22.63 -21.94 -3.74
N ASP A 41 22.96 -23.22 -3.93
CA ASP A 41 23.22 -23.81 -5.25
C ASP A 41 21.90 -24.22 -5.92
N ASP A 42 21.83 -24.15 -7.24
CA ASP A 42 20.65 -24.52 -8.04
C ASP A 42 20.37 -26.04 -7.99
N GLU A 43 21.34 -26.86 -7.60
CA GLU A 43 21.16 -28.29 -7.33
C GLU A 43 20.40 -28.59 -6.02
N ASN A 44 20.19 -27.60 -5.14
CA ASN A 44 19.46 -27.79 -3.90
C ASN A 44 17.96 -27.97 -4.17
N SER A 45 17.47 -29.21 -4.03
CA SER A 45 16.08 -29.58 -4.32
C SER A 45 15.03 -28.82 -3.48
N GLN A 46 15.35 -28.51 -2.21
CA GLN A 46 14.47 -27.74 -1.33
C GLN A 46 14.37 -26.28 -1.80
N PHE A 47 15.50 -25.69 -2.17
CA PHE A 47 15.57 -24.33 -2.70
C PHE A 47 14.87 -24.22 -4.07
N THR A 48 15.06 -25.21 -4.95
CA THR A 48 14.37 -25.27 -6.25
C THR A 48 12.86 -25.41 -6.07
N SER A 49 12.39 -26.21 -5.10
CA SER A 49 10.98 -26.28 -4.73
C SER A 49 10.45 -24.94 -4.21
N TRP A 50 11.24 -24.24 -3.39
CA TRP A 50 10.91 -22.92 -2.84
C TRP A 50 10.81 -21.84 -3.93
N LYS A 51 11.75 -21.79 -4.89
CA LYS A 51 11.68 -20.95 -6.10
C LYS A 51 10.45 -21.29 -6.95
N THR A 52 10.16 -22.58 -7.12
CA THR A 52 9.01 -23.03 -7.92
C THR A 52 7.69 -22.60 -7.29
N ALA A 53 7.55 -22.69 -5.96
CA ALA A 53 6.37 -22.22 -5.24
C ALA A 53 6.14 -20.71 -5.45
N TYR A 54 7.22 -19.92 -5.42
CA TYR A 54 7.17 -18.48 -5.71
C TYR A 54 6.66 -18.18 -7.12
N ASN A 55 7.24 -18.84 -8.13
CA ASN A 55 6.86 -18.65 -9.53
C ASN A 55 5.40 -19.03 -9.79
N ARG A 56 4.90 -20.08 -9.11
CA ARG A 56 3.48 -20.48 -9.21
C ARG A 56 2.54 -19.40 -8.68
N ALA A 57 2.93 -18.66 -7.65
CA ALA A 57 2.09 -17.63 -7.03
C ALA A 57 1.75 -16.47 -7.98
N PHE A 58 2.47 -16.28 -9.09
CA PHE A 58 2.06 -15.34 -10.14
C PHE A 58 0.69 -15.68 -10.76
N LYS A 59 0.30 -16.95 -10.76
CA LYS A 59 -1.00 -17.41 -11.27
C LYS A 59 -2.14 -17.20 -10.25
N ASP A 60 -1.83 -16.97 -8.97
CA ASP A 60 -2.83 -16.74 -7.94
C ASP A 60 -3.59 -15.43 -8.22
N SER A 61 -4.91 -15.47 -8.06
CA SER A 61 -5.83 -14.35 -8.35
C SER A 61 -6.61 -13.87 -7.13
N LEU A 62 -6.15 -14.27 -5.93
CA LEU A 62 -6.77 -13.88 -4.66
C LEU A 62 -6.80 -12.37 -4.50
N LYS A 63 -7.87 -11.84 -3.92
CA LYS A 63 -8.10 -10.42 -3.71
C LYS A 63 -8.28 -10.15 -2.23
N ILE A 64 -7.69 -9.05 -1.76
CA ILE A 64 -7.87 -8.55 -0.40
C ILE A 64 -8.45 -7.15 -0.43
N GLU A 65 -9.17 -6.80 0.63
CA GLU A 65 -9.65 -5.44 0.84
C GLU A 65 -8.89 -4.77 1.95
N LEU A 66 -8.55 -3.51 1.75
CA LEU A 66 -7.80 -2.74 2.73
C LEU A 66 -8.74 -2.00 3.69
N PRO A 67 -8.36 -1.89 4.98
CA PRO A 67 -7.15 -2.46 5.57
C PRO A 67 -7.30 -3.97 5.82
N TYR A 68 -6.20 -4.71 5.67
CA TYR A 68 -6.15 -6.17 5.76
C TYR A 68 -5.14 -6.63 6.80
N THR A 69 -5.49 -7.71 7.52
CA THR A 69 -4.58 -8.42 8.41
C THR A 69 -4.67 -9.91 8.18
N GLU A 70 -3.56 -10.61 8.30
CA GLU A 70 -3.56 -12.06 8.28
C GLU A 70 -2.61 -12.60 9.34
N THR A 71 -3.06 -13.58 10.10
CA THR A 71 -2.21 -14.29 11.06
C THR A 71 -2.12 -15.75 10.69
N GLY A 72 -0.98 -16.37 10.97
CA GLY A 72 -0.80 -17.79 10.71
C GLY A 72 0.53 -18.30 11.23
N VAL A 73 0.90 -19.48 10.78
CA VAL A 73 2.17 -20.12 11.07
C VAL A 73 2.84 -20.44 9.75
N PHE A 74 4.04 -19.92 9.53
CA PHE A 74 4.87 -20.40 8.43
C PHE A 74 5.23 -21.85 8.73
N ASN A 75 4.90 -22.75 7.81
CA ASN A 75 5.18 -24.17 7.94
C ASN A 75 6.15 -24.59 6.84
N SER A 76 7.33 -25.04 7.26
CA SER A 76 8.44 -25.44 6.40
C SER A 76 8.09 -26.51 5.38
N ARG A 77 7.07 -27.34 5.63
CA ARG A 77 6.75 -28.49 4.76
C ARG A 77 6.28 -28.11 3.36
N ASN A 78 5.72 -26.91 3.17
CA ASN A 78 4.96 -26.59 1.95
C ASN A 78 5.41 -25.30 1.25
N ASN A 79 6.55 -24.72 1.65
CA ASN A 79 7.09 -23.48 1.05
C ASN A 79 6.01 -22.43 0.82
N PRO A 80 5.29 -21.98 1.87
CA PRO A 80 4.08 -21.19 1.72
C PRO A 80 4.38 -19.89 0.98
N VAL A 81 3.52 -19.57 0.00
CA VAL A 81 3.57 -18.30 -0.73
C VAL A 81 2.20 -17.65 -0.70
N TYR A 82 2.19 -16.40 -0.27
CA TYR A 82 1.02 -15.56 -0.16
C TYR A 82 1.03 -14.61 -1.36
N SER A 83 0.00 -14.67 -2.22
CA SER A 83 -0.10 -13.79 -3.38
C SER A 83 -1.48 -13.16 -3.46
N TYR A 84 -1.53 -11.83 -3.47
CA TYR A 84 -2.76 -11.07 -3.49
C TYR A 84 -2.75 -10.00 -4.58
N LEU A 85 -3.92 -9.77 -5.15
CA LEU A 85 -4.23 -8.58 -5.93
C LEU A 85 -4.76 -7.51 -4.98
N VAL A 86 -4.12 -6.34 -5.01
CA VAL A 86 -4.42 -5.21 -4.12
C VAL A 86 -4.71 -3.99 -4.97
N SER A 87 -5.87 -3.37 -4.75
CA SER A 87 -6.20 -2.09 -5.38
C SER A 87 -5.60 -0.93 -4.58
N VAL A 88 -4.84 -0.07 -5.26
CA VAL A 88 -4.21 1.12 -4.67
C VAL A 88 -4.74 2.36 -5.39
N GLN A 89 -5.18 3.36 -4.64
CA GLN A 89 -5.67 4.61 -5.22
C GLN A 89 -4.53 5.62 -5.37
N GLU A 90 -4.63 6.48 -6.38
CA GLU A 90 -3.78 7.67 -6.45
C GLU A 90 -3.99 8.51 -5.19
N GLY A 91 -2.89 8.92 -4.56
CA GLY A 91 -2.94 9.69 -3.31
C GLY A 91 -2.77 8.84 -2.05
N GLU A 92 -2.61 7.53 -2.19
CA GLU A 92 -2.34 6.61 -1.08
C GLU A 92 -0.94 6.00 -1.20
N LYS A 93 -0.31 5.74 -0.04
CA LYS A 93 0.84 4.84 0.10
C LYS A 93 0.35 3.52 0.67
N LEU A 94 0.56 2.43 -0.06
CA LEU A 94 0.39 1.07 0.42
C LEU A 94 1.55 0.72 1.37
N ILE A 95 1.21 0.30 2.58
CA ILE A 95 2.13 -0.23 3.58
C ILE A 95 1.87 -1.71 3.72
N VAL A 96 2.93 -2.51 3.58
CA VAL A 96 2.93 -3.94 3.87
C VAL A 96 3.97 -4.17 4.95
N PHE A 97 3.59 -4.86 6.02
CA PHE A 97 4.49 -5.17 7.11
C PHE A 97 4.17 -6.53 7.70
N THR A 98 5.21 -7.30 8.03
CA THR A 98 5.09 -8.62 8.65
C THR A 98 5.90 -8.68 9.94
N GLU A 99 5.23 -9.06 11.02
CA GLU A 99 5.84 -9.40 12.31
C GLU A 99 5.91 -10.92 12.42
N MET A 100 7.01 -11.43 12.97
CA MET A 100 7.20 -12.86 13.24
C MET A 100 7.61 -13.04 14.70
N GLN A 101 7.18 -14.14 15.31
CA GLN A 101 7.61 -14.48 16.67
C GLN A 101 9.12 -14.72 16.74
N ASN A 102 9.70 -15.36 15.72
CA ASN A 102 11.15 -15.42 15.54
C ASN A 102 11.61 -14.30 14.62
N ASP A 103 12.17 -13.24 15.20
CA ASP A 103 12.62 -12.07 14.47
C ASP A 103 13.89 -12.26 13.65
N SER A 104 14.64 -13.35 13.87
CA SER A 104 15.81 -13.68 13.06
C SER A 104 15.47 -14.22 11.68
N LEU A 105 14.23 -14.69 11.47
CA LEU A 105 13.80 -15.20 10.18
C LEU A 105 13.60 -14.05 9.19
N SER A 106 13.90 -14.33 7.92
CA SER A 106 13.66 -13.44 6.80
C SER A 106 12.28 -13.69 6.17
N VAL A 107 11.71 -12.62 5.62
CA VAL A 107 10.54 -12.68 4.75
C VAL A 107 10.79 -11.78 3.54
N PHE A 108 10.42 -12.26 2.37
CA PHE A 108 10.58 -11.54 1.11
C PHE A 108 9.23 -11.04 0.66
N ILE A 109 9.15 -9.75 0.39
CA ILE A 109 7.93 -9.03 0.05
C ILE A 109 8.19 -8.31 -1.27
N ASP A 110 7.52 -8.77 -2.32
CA ASP A 110 7.69 -8.28 -3.68
C ASP A 110 6.36 -7.74 -4.20
N LEU A 111 6.38 -6.54 -4.77
CA LEU A 111 5.21 -5.92 -5.38
C LEU A 111 5.43 -5.71 -6.87
N PHE A 112 4.47 -6.16 -7.66
CA PHE A 112 4.49 -6.14 -9.12
C PHE A 112 3.38 -5.23 -9.66
N GLN A 113 3.75 -4.41 -10.63
CA GLN A 113 2.80 -3.65 -11.44
C GLN A 113 2.51 -4.37 -12.75
N LYS A 114 1.35 -4.09 -13.34
CA LYS A 114 1.05 -4.53 -14.69
C LYS A 114 1.81 -3.70 -15.74
N LYS A 115 2.27 -4.35 -16.79
CA LYS A 115 2.68 -3.73 -18.05
C LYS A 115 1.43 -3.51 -18.91
N ASN A 116 1.19 -2.27 -19.32
CA ASN A 116 0.05 -1.86 -20.16
C ASN A 116 -1.30 -2.41 -19.66
N ASP A 117 -1.45 -2.51 -18.33
CA ASP A 117 -2.65 -2.99 -17.62
C ASP A 117 -3.11 -4.44 -17.94
N SER A 118 -2.31 -5.21 -18.70
CA SER A 118 -2.63 -6.60 -19.10
C SER A 118 -1.89 -7.67 -18.30
N VAL A 119 -0.57 -7.57 -18.16
CA VAL A 119 0.28 -8.65 -17.59
C VAL A 119 1.20 -8.10 -16.51
N PHE A 120 1.35 -8.80 -15.37
CA PHE A 120 2.32 -8.41 -14.35
C PHE A 120 3.75 -8.55 -14.86
N GLN A 121 4.59 -7.55 -14.59
CA GLN A 121 6.02 -7.62 -14.86
C GLN A 121 6.66 -8.71 -14.02
N GLN A 122 7.68 -9.39 -14.54
CA GLN A 122 8.42 -10.40 -13.76
C GLN A 122 9.42 -9.78 -12.78
N LYS A 123 9.90 -8.57 -13.05
CA LYS A 123 10.73 -7.82 -12.12
C LYS A 123 9.83 -7.05 -11.14
N PRO A 124 10.06 -7.15 -9.82
CA PRO A 124 9.29 -6.37 -8.85
C PRO A 124 9.52 -4.88 -9.06
N ARG A 125 8.46 -4.10 -8.86
CA ARG A 125 8.53 -2.64 -8.84
C ARG A 125 9.21 -2.14 -7.57
N ILE A 126 8.96 -2.83 -6.46
CA ILE A 126 9.54 -2.61 -5.15
C ILE A 126 9.62 -3.94 -4.41
N SER A 127 10.68 -4.11 -3.64
CA SER A 127 10.93 -5.24 -2.76
C SER A 127 11.47 -4.74 -1.43
N ASN A 128 11.36 -5.53 -0.36
CA ASN A 128 11.97 -5.17 0.91
C ASN A 128 13.50 -5.28 0.85
N GLU A 129 14.18 -4.40 1.58
CA GLU A 129 15.64 -4.42 1.74
C GLU A 129 16.08 -5.55 2.68
N PRO A 130 17.30 -6.09 2.56
CA PRO A 130 17.83 -7.09 3.48
C PRO A 130 17.68 -6.68 4.95
N GLY A 131 17.17 -7.60 5.78
CA GLY A 131 16.92 -7.36 7.21
C GLY A 131 15.63 -6.60 7.53
N THR A 132 14.93 -6.06 6.53
CA THR A 132 13.62 -5.41 6.72
C THR A 132 12.47 -6.38 6.44
N LYS A 133 11.30 -6.14 7.03
CA LYS A 133 10.09 -6.97 6.87
C LYS A 133 8.89 -6.15 6.38
N SER A 134 9.18 -5.07 5.65
CA SER A 134 8.19 -4.10 5.17
C SER A 134 8.52 -3.54 3.81
N ILE A 135 7.48 -3.13 3.08
CA ILE A 135 7.59 -2.22 1.93
C ILE A 135 6.60 -1.06 2.07
N THR A 136 6.94 0.07 1.47
CA THR A 136 6.05 1.22 1.29
C THR A 136 5.99 1.56 -0.19
N TYR A 137 4.80 1.50 -0.78
CA TYR A 137 4.60 1.71 -2.20
C TYR A 137 3.61 2.86 -2.47
N GLU A 138 4.02 3.85 -3.23
CA GLU A 138 3.15 4.95 -3.68
C GLU A 138 2.85 4.79 -5.17
N SER A 139 1.56 4.80 -5.53
CA SER A 139 1.15 4.84 -6.93
C SER A 139 0.78 6.25 -7.38
N GLY A 140 1.24 6.63 -8.58
CA GLY A 140 0.83 7.85 -9.27
C GLY A 140 -0.52 7.76 -9.99
N LYS A 141 -1.20 6.61 -9.94
CA LYS A 141 -2.50 6.36 -10.57
C LYS A 141 -3.33 5.33 -9.78
N ASN A 142 -4.63 5.28 -10.01
CA ASN A 142 -5.43 4.14 -9.55
C ASN A 142 -4.97 2.87 -10.29
N GLU A 143 -4.59 1.83 -9.56
CA GLU A 143 -4.15 0.58 -10.16
C GLU A 143 -4.41 -0.64 -9.28
N THR A 144 -4.26 -1.83 -9.87
CA THR A 144 -4.21 -3.09 -9.12
C THR A 144 -2.82 -3.67 -9.24
N VAL A 145 -2.17 -3.85 -8.09
CA VAL A 145 -0.83 -4.43 -7.98
C VAL A 145 -0.93 -5.89 -7.51
N LYS A 146 0.11 -6.68 -7.78
CA LYS A 146 0.27 -8.02 -7.21
C LYS A 146 1.31 -7.96 -6.10
N LEU A 147 0.92 -8.37 -4.91
CA LEU A 147 1.80 -8.51 -3.76
C LEU A 147 2.10 -9.99 -3.58
N ILE A 148 3.39 -10.36 -3.55
CA ILE A 148 3.85 -11.71 -3.23
C ILE A 148 4.69 -11.64 -1.97
N LEU A 149 4.42 -12.55 -1.04
CA LEU A 149 5.16 -12.71 0.20
C LEU A 149 5.56 -14.18 0.39
N GLN A 150 6.83 -14.40 0.68
CA GLN A 150 7.37 -15.74 0.93
C GLN A 150 8.40 -15.67 2.07
N PRO A 151 8.26 -16.50 3.13
CA PRO A 151 9.28 -16.59 4.16
C PRO A 151 10.52 -17.35 3.64
N GLU A 152 11.63 -17.24 4.37
CA GLU A 152 12.82 -18.06 4.09
C GLU A 152 12.55 -19.57 4.13
N LEU A 153 13.46 -20.32 3.51
CA LEU A 153 13.37 -21.76 3.43
C LEU A 153 13.33 -22.35 4.84
N ALA A 154 12.44 -23.32 5.03
CA ALA A 154 12.24 -23.98 6.32
C ALA A 154 11.78 -23.08 7.49
N ALA A 155 11.31 -21.86 7.22
CA ALA A 155 10.73 -21.00 8.24
C ALA A 155 9.60 -21.70 9.01
N ASN A 156 9.70 -21.65 10.35
CA ASN A 156 8.71 -22.20 11.26
C ASN A 156 8.43 -21.21 12.41
N SER A 157 7.54 -20.26 12.17
CA SER A 157 7.20 -19.21 13.13
C SER A 157 5.78 -18.74 12.92
N SER A 158 5.10 -18.38 14.02
CA SER A 158 3.90 -17.56 13.91
C SER A 158 4.23 -16.21 13.29
N PHE A 159 3.30 -15.70 12.49
CA PHE A 159 3.42 -14.39 11.87
C PHE A 159 2.10 -13.62 11.96
N SER A 160 2.22 -12.29 11.87
CA SER A 160 1.11 -11.41 11.58
C SER A 160 1.50 -10.41 10.50
N MET A 161 0.71 -10.40 9.42
CA MET A 161 0.85 -9.49 8.31
C MET A 161 -0.21 -8.39 8.42
N LYS A 162 0.19 -7.15 8.17
CA LYS A 162 -0.66 -5.95 8.07
C LYS A 162 -0.47 -5.34 6.69
N ILE A 163 -1.56 -5.09 5.99
CA ILE A 163 -1.58 -4.42 4.69
C ILE A 163 -2.61 -3.30 4.76
N TYR A 164 -2.19 -2.05 4.60
CA TYR A 164 -3.09 -0.90 4.71
C TYR A 164 -2.57 0.27 3.89
N THR A 165 -3.41 1.29 3.70
CA THR A 165 -2.99 2.54 3.06
C THR A 165 -2.91 3.69 4.05
N VAL A 166 -1.99 4.61 3.78
CA VAL A 166 -1.95 5.93 4.41
C VAL A 166 -2.03 7.01 3.33
N PRO A 167 -2.69 8.15 3.61
CA PRO A 167 -2.73 9.26 2.66
C PRO A 167 -1.33 9.86 2.44
N ILE A 168 -1.03 10.31 1.22
CA ILE A 168 0.24 11.00 0.93
C ILE A 168 0.30 12.40 1.53
N TYR A 169 -0.85 13.02 1.83
CA TYR A 169 -0.91 14.35 2.43
C TYR A 169 -1.47 14.36 3.85
N GLY A 170 -1.12 15.42 4.58
CA GLY A 170 -1.74 15.78 5.85
C GLY A 170 -3.20 16.23 5.68
N PHE A 171 -3.90 16.36 6.80
CA PHE A 171 -5.26 16.88 6.79
C PHE A 171 -5.23 18.42 6.77
N PRO A 172 -6.00 19.10 5.90
CA PRO A 172 -5.82 20.54 5.62
C PRO A 172 -6.41 21.49 6.69
N VAL A 173 -7.09 20.97 7.70
CA VAL A 173 -7.70 21.78 8.78
C VAL A 173 -7.21 21.26 10.12
N SER A 174 -6.61 22.15 10.92
CA SER A 174 -6.03 21.78 12.21
C SER A 174 -7.10 21.24 13.17
N GLY A 175 -6.80 20.11 13.83
CA GLY A 175 -7.71 19.45 14.78
C GLY A 175 -8.95 18.78 14.17
N ALA A 176 -9.14 18.86 12.85
CA ALA A 176 -10.24 18.21 12.15
C ALA A 176 -9.84 16.83 11.59
N GLY A 177 -10.83 16.06 11.13
CA GLY A 177 -10.60 14.80 10.45
C GLY A 177 -11.75 14.43 9.51
N ILE A 178 -11.80 13.17 9.07
CA ILE A 178 -12.78 12.71 8.08
C ILE A 178 -14.24 12.96 8.48
N LYS A 179 -14.56 12.91 9.79
CA LYS A 179 -15.89 13.22 10.32
C LYS A 179 -16.36 14.67 10.03
N ASN A 180 -15.43 15.57 9.69
CA ASN A 180 -15.71 16.96 9.36
C ASN A 180 -16.02 17.16 7.87
N ILE A 181 -15.80 16.14 7.03
CA ILE A 181 -16.17 16.22 5.61
C ILE A 181 -17.67 15.95 5.50
N GLN A 182 -18.44 16.93 5.01
CA GLN A 182 -19.90 16.79 4.85
C GLN A 182 -20.35 16.96 3.39
N SER A 183 -19.48 17.47 2.51
CA SER A 183 -19.72 17.45 1.06
C SER A 183 -18.55 16.79 0.37
N TYR A 184 -18.84 15.69 -0.34
CA TYR A 184 -17.82 14.87 -0.99
C TYR A 184 -17.67 15.22 -2.47
N TRP A 185 -16.57 14.72 -3.05
CA TRP A 185 -16.33 14.73 -4.49
C TRP A 185 -17.54 14.17 -5.25
N GLY A 186 -17.91 14.81 -6.36
CA GLY A 186 -19.04 14.34 -7.17
C GLY A 186 -20.42 14.81 -6.69
N ALA A 187 -20.52 15.44 -5.52
CA ALA A 187 -21.80 15.94 -5.01
C ALA A 187 -22.41 16.99 -5.96
N THR A 188 -23.73 16.93 -6.13
CA THR A 188 -24.45 17.84 -7.01
C THR A 188 -24.36 19.29 -6.51
N ARG A 189 -24.02 20.22 -7.41
CA ARG A 189 -23.94 21.66 -7.14
C ARG A 189 -24.81 22.45 -8.10
N ALA A 190 -25.22 23.64 -7.68
CA ALA A 190 -26.02 24.58 -8.48
C ALA A 190 -27.27 23.92 -9.11
N GLY A 191 -28.01 23.15 -8.31
CA GLY A 191 -29.26 22.51 -8.75
C GLY A 191 -29.10 21.46 -9.85
N GLY A 192 -27.96 20.78 -9.96
CA GLY A 192 -27.72 19.75 -10.98
C GLY A 192 -26.66 20.11 -12.01
N LYS A 193 -26.29 21.40 -12.11
CA LYS A 193 -25.50 21.92 -13.23
C LYS A 193 -23.99 21.74 -13.10
N ARG A 194 -23.49 21.43 -11.89
CA ARG A 194 -22.05 21.24 -11.63
C ARG A 194 -21.83 20.07 -10.69
N SER A 195 -20.69 19.39 -10.87
CA SER A 195 -20.17 18.41 -9.91
C SER A 195 -19.24 19.11 -8.92
N HIS A 196 -19.23 18.67 -7.67
CA HIS A 196 -18.31 19.19 -6.67
C HIS A 196 -16.88 18.66 -6.92
N GLU A 197 -15.99 19.56 -7.35
CA GLU A 197 -14.59 19.29 -7.68
C GLU A 197 -13.65 19.38 -6.45
N GLY A 198 -14.11 18.88 -5.31
CA GLY A 198 -13.36 18.93 -4.06
C GLY A 198 -14.07 18.22 -2.92
N VAL A 199 -13.67 18.54 -1.70
CA VAL A 199 -14.36 18.18 -0.46
C VAL A 199 -14.53 19.41 0.42
N ASP A 200 -15.66 19.51 1.12
CA ASP A 200 -15.91 20.59 2.07
C ASP A 200 -15.71 20.07 3.50
N ILE A 201 -14.79 20.71 4.20
CA ILE A 201 -14.37 20.34 5.56
C ILE A 201 -14.87 21.41 6.53
N PHE A 202 -15.89 21.07 7.31
CA PHE A 202 -16.55 21.97 8.24
C PHE A 202 -15.79 22.11 9.55
N ALA A 203 -15.54 23.35 9.95
CA ALA A 203 -14.88 23.70 11.21
C ALA A 203 -15.29 25.12 11.64
N LYS A 204 -15.00 25.49 12.90
CA LYS A 204 -15.30 26.84 13.39
C LYS A 204 -14.57 27.89 12.53
N ARG A 205 -15.23 29.02 12.25
CA ARG A 205 -14.55 30.18 11.63
C ARG A 205 -13.29 30.53 12.43
N GLY A 206 -12.20 30.85 11.75
CA GLY A 206 -10.91 31.12 12.39
C GLY A 206 -10.08 29.88 12.71
N THR A 207 -10.58 28.65 12.44
CA THR A 207 -9.75 27.44 12.59
C THR A 207 -8.59 27.48 11.58
N PRO A 208 -7.34 27.17 11.97
CA PRO A 208 -6.22 27.17 11.03
C PRO A 208 -6.40 26.18 9.88
N VAL A 209 -6.24 26.69 8.65
CA VAL A 209 -6.06 25.91 7.42
C VAL A 209 -4.57 25.79 7.17
N VAL A 210 -4.09 24.55 7.06
CA VAL A 210 -2.66 24.24 7.02
C VAL A 210 -2.25 23.61 5.68
N ALA A 211 -0.98 23.80 5.31
CA ALA A 211 -0.40 23.16 4.15
C ALA A 211 -0.39 21.64 4.34
N VAL A 212 -1.00 20.91 3.41
CA VAL A 212 -1.09 19.44 3.51
C VAL A 212 0.23 18.73 3.20
N THR A 213 1.16 19.43 2.53
CA THR A 213 2.47 18.93 2.12
C THR A 213 3.45 20.09 1.98
N ASP A 214 4.74 19.78 1.89
CA ASP A 214 5.77 20.74 1.53
C ASP A 214 5.53 21.30 0.12
N GLY A 215 5.79 22.59 -0.08
CA GLY A 215 5.58 23.17 -1.39
C GLY A 215 5.81 24.67 -1.47
N ARG A 216 5.31 25.26 -2.56
CA ARG A 216 5.35 26.70 -2.80
C ARG A 216 3.94 27.23 -3.07
N VAL A 217 3.56 28.29 -2.36
CA VAL A 217 2.31 28.99 -2.63
C VAL A 217 2.39 29.63 -4.01
N SER A 218 1.56 29.17 -4.95
CA SER A 218 1.57 29.65 -6.33
C SER A 218 0.68 30.87 -6.53
N SER A 219 -0.36 31.04 -5.71
CA SER A 219 -1.25 32.20 -5.77
C SER A 219 -2.04 32.36 -4.48
N THR A 220 -2.27 33.61 -4.08
CA THR A 220 -3.23 34.00 -3.04
C THR A 220 -4.15 35.10 -3.57
N GLY A 221 -5.38 35.22 -3.07
CA GLY A 221 -6.23 36.37 -3.38
C GLY A 221 -7.69 36.21 -2.97
N ASN A 222 -8.47 37.28 -3.12
CA ASN A 222 -9.93 37.27 -2.92
C ASN A 222 -10.63 37.46 -4.28
N ARG A 223 -11.05 36.37 -4.93
CA ARG A 223 -11.62 36.44 -6.29
C ARG A 223 -12.51 35.25 -6.62
N GLY A 224 -13.41 35.47 -7.58
CA GLY A 224 -14.26 34.42 -8.14
C GLY A 224 -15.14 33.74 -7.10
N LEU A 225 -15.55 32.49 -7.41
CA LEU A 225 -16.45 31.72 -6.55
C LEU A 225 -15.80 31.31 -5.22
N GLY A 226 -14.49 31.11 -5.19
CA GLY A 226 -13.77 30.69 -3.99
C GLY A 226 -13.59 31.77 -2.94
N GLY A 227 -13.81 33.05 -3.27
CA GLY A 227 -13.53 34.16 -2.37
C GLY A 227 -12.04 34.23 -2.02
N LYS A 228 -11.73 34.31 -0.72
CA LYS A 228 -10.34 34.26 -0.25
C LYS A 228 -9.81 32.85 -0.42
N GLN A 229 -8.72 32.73 -1.16
CA GLN A 229 -8.17 31.45 -1.57
C GLN A 229 -6.65 31.42 -1.58
N VAL A 230 -6.09 30.23 -1.39
CA VAL A 230 -4.66 29.91 -1.51
C VAL A 230 -4.51 28.73 -2.46
N TRP A 231 -3.52 28.81 -3.35
CA TRP A 231 -3.06 27.71 -4.18
C TRP A 231 -1.65 27.31 -3.76
N LEU A 232 -1.46 26.01 -3.49
CA LEU A 232 -0.17 25.40 -3.14
C LEU A 232 0.26 24.46 -4.25
N ARG A 233 1.55 24.44 -4.58
CA ARG A 233 2.15 23.51 -5.52
C ARG A 233 3.07 22.52 -4.77
N ASP A 234 2.82 21.22 -4.86
CA ASP A 234 3.61 20.14 -4.23
C ASP A 234 4.83 19.74 -5.10
N GLY A 235 5.68 20.71 -5.40
CA GLY A 235 6.86 20.53 -6.26
C GLY A 235 6.67 21.03 -7.69
N LEU A 236 7.76 21.12 -8.44
CA LEU A 236 7.78 21.83 -9.74
C LEU A 236 6.74 21.27 -10.73
N PHE A 237 6.71 19.94 -10.90
CA PHE A 237 5.79 19.24 -11.80
C PHE A 237 4.62 18.58 -11.07
N GLY A 238 4.35 18.99 -9.84
CA GLY A 238 3.35 18.38 -8.97
C GLY A 238 1.89 18.70 -9.32
N ARG A 239 1.02 18.46 -8.35
CA ARG A 239 -0.38 18.84 -8.26
C ARG A 239 -0.51 20.28 -7.75
N SER A 240 -1.62 20.92 -8.13
CA SER A 240 -2.04 22.21 -7.60
C SER A 240 -3.15 21.96 -6.58
N ILE A 241 -2.92 22.41 -5.35
CA ILE A 241 -3.80 22.17 -4.20
C ILE A 241 -4.50 23.47 -3.86
N TYR A 242 -5.83 23.42 -3.82
CA TYR A 242 -6.70 24.58 -3.70
C TYR A 242 -7.37 24.63 -2.33
N TYR A 243 -7.27 25.79 -1.68
CA TYR A 243 -7.88 26.08 -0.39
C TYR A 243 -8.76 27.33 -0.56
N ALA A 244 -10.06 27.21 -0.37
CA ALA A 244 -11.01 28.29 -0.63
C ALA A 244 -11.99 28.54 0.52
N HIS A 245 -12.78 29.61 0.36
CA HIS A 245 -13.73 30.14 1.33
C HIS A 245 -13.09 30.64 2.62
N LEU A 246 -11.80 30.99 2.59
CA LEU A 246 -11.06 31.41 3.77
C LEU A 246 -11.65 32.67 4.40
N ASP A 247 -11.56 32.79 5.72
CA ASP A 247 -11.90 34.02 6.45
C ASP A 247 -10.77 35.05 6.31
N SER A 248 -9.52 34.61 6.42
CA SER A 248 -8.32 35.40 6.20
C SER A 248 -7.18 34.53 5.65
N ILE A 249 -6.24 35.16 4.94
CA ILE A 249 -5.08 34.52 4.33
C ILE A 249 -3.86 34.87 5.19
N ALA A 250 -3.07 33.87 5.57
CA ALA A 250 -1.90 34.00 6.46
C ALA A 250 -0.57 33.73 5.74
N THR A 251 -0.60 33.66 4.41
CA THR A 251 0.55 33.38 3.54
C THR A 251 0.56 34.32 2.33
N THR A 252 1.64 34.32 1.57
CA THR A 252 1.81 35.17 0.39
C THR A 252 2.26 34.35 -0.82
N THR A 253 1.91 34.80 -2.02
CA THR A 253 2.38 34.21 -3.27
C THR A 253 3.91 34.11 -3.27
N GLY A 254 4.41 32.94 -3.64
CA GLY A 254 5.83 32.63 -3.75
C GLY A 254 6.50 32.10 -2.49
N LYS A 255 5.82 32.15 -1.33
CA LYS A 255 6.32 31.60 -0.07
C LYS A 255 6.48 30.08 -0.16
N ARG A 256 7.63 29.57 0.29
CA ARG A 256 7.82 28.13 0.56
C ARG A 256 7.20 27.80 1.92
N VAL A 257 6.50 26.68 1.98
CA VAL A 257 5.81 26.20 3.19
C VAL A 257 6.16 24.74 3.43
N LYS A 258 6.12 24.37 4.71
CA LYS A 258 6.21 23.00 5.18
C LYS A 258 4.84 22.44 5.49
N SER A 259 4.68 21.12 5.41
CA SER A 259 3.47 20.45 5.87
C SER A 259 3.15 20.89 7.30
N GLY A 260 1.92 21.35 7.54
CA GLY A 260 1.46 21.90 8.82
C GLY A 260 1.53 23.43 8.94
N ASP A 261 2.25 24.14 8.06
CA ASP A 261 2.30 25.61 8.10
C ASP A 261 0.90 26.20 7.86
N THR A 262 0.53 27.23 8.63
CA THR A 262 -0.76 27.91 8.45
C THR A 262 -0.77 28.73 7.16
N LEU A 263 -1.74 28.45 6.30
CA LEU A 263 -1.98 29.15 5.03
C LEU A 263 -3.06 30.23 5.15
N GLY A 264 -3.98 30.06 6.10
CA GLY A 264 -5.10 30.95 6.35
C GLY A 264 -6.04 30.33 7.36
N PHE A 265 -7.27 30.82 7.41
CA PHE A 265 -8.24 30.41 8.41
C PHE A 265 -9.59 30.10 7.79
N VAL A 266 -10.28 29.09 8.33
CA VAL A 266 -11.61 28.65 7.86
C VAL A 266 -12.60 29.80 7.92
N GLY A 267 -13.38 29.96 6.86
CA GLY A 267 -14.41 31.00 6.74
C GLY A 267 -15.57 30.56 5.88
N ASN A 268 -16.20 31.52 5.21
CA ASN A 268 -17.25 31.29 4.24
C ASN A 268 -17.27 32.35 3.13
N THR A 269 -16.11 32.86 2.72
CA THR A 269 -16.07 33.90 1.67
C THR A 269 -16.39 33.35 0.27
N GLY A 270 -16.67 34.22 -0.69
CA GLY A 270 -17.07 33.82 -2.04
C GLY A 270 -18.52 33.35 -2.10
N ASN A 271 -18.81 32.31 -2.87
CA ASN A 271 -20.17 31.77 -3.00
C ASN A 271 -20.64 30.99 -1.76
N ALA A 272 -19.78 30.77 -0.76
CA ALA A 272 -20.11 30.16 0.51
C ALA A 272 -20.74 31.13 1.54
N LYS A 273 -20.92 32.42 1.22
CA LYS A 273 -21.30 33.48 2.17
C LYS A 273 -22.54 33.18 3.03
N THR A 274 -23.49 32.41 2.49
CA THR A 274 -24.76 32.04 3.14
C THR A 274 -24.75 30.66 3.79
N THR A 275 -23.60 29.96 3.81
CA THR A 275 -23.47 28.62 4.40
C THR A 275 -22.61 28.64 5.67
N ALA A 276 -22.63 27.53 6.41
CA ALA A 276 -21.80 27.37 7.60
C ALA A 276 -20.30 27.37 7.23
N PRO A 277 -19.41 27.91 8.09
CA PRO A 277 -17.99 27.98 7.79
C PRO A 277 -17.36 26.61 7.47
N HIS A 278 -16.60 26.56 6.38
CA HIS A 278 -15.91 25.36 5.92
C HIS A 278 -14.71 25.74 5.04
N LEU A 279 -13.78 24.80 4.90
CA LEU A 279 -12.76 24.83 3.86
C LEU A 279 -13.28 24.04 2.66
N HIS A 280 -13.33 24.66 1.48
CA HIS A 280 -13.35 23.90 0.23
C HIS A 280 -11.91 23.52 -0.14
N PHE A 281 -11.66 22.21 -0.25
CA PHE A 281 -10.35 21.63 -0.54
C PHE A 281 -10.38 20.85 -1.85
N GLY A 282 -9.54 21.25 -2.81
CA GLY A 282 -9.44 20.64 -4.14
C GLY A 282 -8.01 20.27 -4.50
N ILE A 283 -7.85 19.28 -5.37
CA ILE A 283 -6.54 18.88 -5.94
C ILE A 283 -6.68 18.82 -7.46
N TYR A 284 -5.70 19.39 -8.16
CA TYR A 284 -5.68 19.50 -9.61
C TYR A 284 -4.37 18.94 -10.19
N LYS A 285 -4.47 18.16 -11.27
CA LYS A 285 -3.34 17.49 -11.94
C LYS A 285 -3.08 18.08 -13.32
N GLY A 286 -2.43 19.25 -13.36
CA GLY A 286 -2.09 19.92 -14.62
C GLY A 286 -3.31 20.09 -15.54
N TYR A 287 -3.17 19.67 -16.80
CA TYR A 287 -4.24 19.72 -17.79
C TYR A 287 -5.35 18.68 -17.58
N SER A 288 -5.15 17.66 -16.73
CA SER A 288 -6.17 16.65 -16.42
C SER A 288 -7.30 17.17 -15.53
N GLY A 289 -7.18 18.39 -15.00
CA GLY A 289 -8.22 19.02 -14.18
C GLY A 289 -8.25 18.54 -12.74
N ALA A 290 -9.40 18.71 -12.09
CA ALA A 290 -9.63 18.33 -10.71
C ALA A 290 -9.65 16.80 -10.54
N ILE A 291 -9.11 16.31 -9.42
CA ILE A 291 -9.15 14.90 -9.03
C ILE A 291 -9.75 14.77 -7.63
N ASN A 292 -10.33 13.60 -7.33
CA ASN A 292 -10.91 13.34 -6.02
C ASN A 292 -9.85 13.48 -4.92
N PRO A 293 -9.99 14.45 -3.99
CA PRO A 293 -8.98 14.69 -2.97
C PRO A 293 -9.09 13.74 -1.77
N LEU A 294 -10.18 12.99 -1.65
CA LEU A 294 -10.43 12.15 -0.48
C LEU A 294 -9.32 11.11 -0.22
N PRO A 295 -8.82 10.35 -1.22
CA PRO A 295 -7.74 9.37 -0.99
C PRO A 295 -6.44 10.02 -0.50
N PHE A 296 -6.19 11.28 -0.87
CA PHE A 296 -5.00 12.03 -0.51
C PHE A 296 -4.94 12.49 0.93
N ILE A 297 -6.07 12.54 1.65
CA ILE A 297 -6.15 13.07 3.02
C ILE A 297 -6.85 12.11 4.00
N LYS A 298 -7.42 11.00 3.49
CA LYS A 298 -8.16 10.03 4.31
C LYS A 298 -7.24 9.10 5.06
N LYS A 299 -6.98 9.44 6.33
CA LYS A 299 -6.37 8.52 7.28
C LYS A 299 -7.29 7.33 7.53
N GLN A 300 -6.80 6.14 7.21
CA GLN A 300 -7.41 4.89 7.64
C GLN A 300 -6.84 4.49 9.01
N LYS A 301 -7.61 3.75 9.81
CA LYS A 301 -7.06 3.14 11.02
C LYS A 301 -6.09 2.03 10.59
N ILE A 302 -4.92 2.00 11.22
CA ILE A 302 -4.01 0.86 11.10
C ILE A 302 -4.76 -0.37 11.62
N PRO A 303 -4.84 -1.46 10.85
CA PRO A 303 -5.63 -2.60 11.26
C PRO A 303 -4.97 -3.29 12.45
N GLU A 304 -5.78 -3.60 13.46
CA GLU A 304 -5.35 -4.37 14.62
C GLU A 304 -5.34 -5.86 14.27
N VAL A 305 -4.28 -6.54 14.70
CA VAL A 305 -4.20 -7.99 14.59
C VAL A 305 -5.03 -8.61 15.71
N LYS A 306 -6.13 -9.26 15.34
CA LYS A 306 -7.00 -9.95 16.28
C LYS A 306 -6.71 -11.45 16.24
N ASN A 307 -6.45 -12.05 17.41
CA ASN A 307 -6.27 -13.49 17.64
C ASN A 307 -5.28 -14.18 16.68
N ALA A 308 -4.06 -14.45 17.15
CA ALA A 308 -3.08 -15.20 16.38
C ALA A 308 -3.59 -16.60 16.03
N ASN A 309 -3.75 -16.89 14.73
CA ASN A 309 -4.04 -18.23 14.26
C ASN A 309 -2.81 -19.13 14.45
N LYS A 310 -3.00 -20.26 15.13
CA LYS A 310 -1.97 -21.30 15.33
C LYS A 310 -2.24 -22.56 14.52
N ASP A 311 -3.38 -22.60 13.81
CA ASP A 311 -3.80 -23.77 13.08
C ASP A 311 -3.11 -23.85 11.73
N SER A 312 -2.61 -25.03 11.39
CA SER A 312 -1.88 -25.31 10.12
C SER A 312 -2.67 -26.22 9.19
N PHE A 313 -3.66 -26.94 9.72
CA PHE A 313 -4.47 -27.91 8.97
C PHE A 313 -5.93 -27.78 9.35
N GLY A 314 -6.82 -28.30 8.52
CA GLY A 314 -8.24 -28.38 8.87
C GLY A 314 -9.01 -29.34 7.98
N LYS A 315 -10.19 -29.72 8.45
CA LYS A 315 -11.15 -30.52 7.69
C LYS A 315 -12.43 -29.75 7.43
N ILE A 316 -12.91 -29.83 6.20
CA ILE A 316 -14.17 -29.22 5.80
C ILE A 316 -15.34 -29.92 6.51
N THR A 317 -16.28 -29.15 7.06
CA THR A 317 -17.33 -29.70 7.93
C THR A 317 -18.62 -30.02 7.18
N ARG A 318 -18.83 -29.45 5.99
CA ARG A 318 -20.06 -29.57 5.19
C ARG A 318 -19.78 -29.74 3.70
N ASN A 319 -20.67 -30.43 2.99
CA ASN A 319 -20.63 -30.50 1.53
C ASN A 319 -20.92 -29.13 0.91
N ASN A 320 -20.39 -28.91 -0.29
CA ASN A 320 -20.55 -27.66 -1.03
C ASN A 320 -20.08 -26.42 -0.25
N SER A 321 -19.01 -26.57 0.53
CA SER A 321 -18.40 -25.46 1.25
C SER A 321 -17.67 -24.55 0.26
N GLU A 322 -18.13 -23.32 0.13
CA GLU A 322 -17.65 -22.38 -0.89
C GLU A 322 -16.25 -21.86 -0.54
N LEU A 323 -15.32 -22.08 -1.46
CA LEU A 323 -13.99 -21.46 -1.46
C LEU A 323 -14.02 -20.22 -2.34
N ARG A 324 -13.56 -19.07 -1.83
CA ARG A 324 -13.71 -17.76 -2.51
C ARG A 324 -12.36 -17.09 -2.76
N ILE A 325 -12.28 -16.20 -3.74
CA ILE A 325 -11.04 -15.43 -4.03
C ILE A 325 -10.68 -14.40 -2.94
N GLY A 326 -11.58 -14.09 -1.99
CA GLY A 326 -11.33 -13.11 -0.93
C GLY A 326 -12.15 -13.42 0.32
N SER A 327 -11.83 -12.76 1.44
CA SER A 327 -12.33 -13.07 2.79
C SER A 327 -13.73 -12.50 3.10
N SER A 328 -14.66 -12.56 2.14
CA SER A 328 -16.07 -12.23 2.37
C SER A 328 -16.98 -12.84 1.30
N THR A 329 -18.28 -12.92 1.58
CA THR A 329 -19.29 -13.54 0.70
C THR A 329 -19.52 -12.79 -0.63
N LYS A 330 -19.08 -11.53 -0.76
CA LYS A 330 -19.17 -10.78 -2.03
C LYS A 330 -18.14 -11.22 -3.06
N PHE A 331 -17.07 -11.89 -2.63
CA PHE A 331 -16.04 -12.37 -3.54
C PHE A 331 -16.52 -13.60 -4.28
N MET A 332 -16.19 -13.69 -5.56
CA MET A 332 -16.49 -14.84 -6.41
C MET A 332 -16.02 -16.16 -5.77
N GLN A 333 -16.86 -17.17 -5.87
CA GLN A 333 -16.51 -18.55 -5.53
C GLN A 333 -15.61 -19.15 -6.63
N VAL A 334 -14.51 -19.79 -6.22
CA VAL A 334 -13.58 -20.48 -7.11
C VAL A 334 -13.74 -21.99 -7.11
N ALA A 335 -14.28 -22.56 -6.04
CA ALA A 335 -14.52 -23.99 -5.91
C ALA A 335 -15.57 -24.29 -4.83
N SER A 336 -16.13 -25.50 -4.86
CA SER A 336 -16.91 -26.09 -3.77
C SER A 336 -16.13 -27.26 -3.19
N LEU A 337 -15.89 -27.23 -1.88
CA LEU A 337 -15.22 -28.31 -1.15
C LEU A 337 -16.25 -29.23 -0.50
N GLN A 338 -15.88 -30.50 -0.31
CA GLN A 338 -16.75 -31.53 0.25
C GLN A 338 -16.40 -31.80 1.71
N LYS A 339 -17.38 -32.32 2.47
CA LYS A 339 -17.16 -32.70 3.87
C LYS A 339 -15.99 -33.68 3.98
N ASN A 340 -15.15 -33.48 4.99
CA ASN A 340 -13.91 -34.21 5.26
C ASN A 340 -12.74 -33.95 4.30
N ASP A 341 -12.89 -33.08 3.31
CA ASP A 341 -11.73 -32.59 2.55
C ASP A 341 -10.69 -32.03 3.52
N SER A 342 -9.45 -32.51 3.39
CA SER A 342 -8.31 -32.01 4.16
C SER A 342 -7.67 -30.84 3.43
N VAL A 343 -7.41 -29.77 4.16
CA VAL A 343 -6.83 -28.52 3.66
C VAL A 343 -5.73 -28.04 4.58
N MET A 344 -4.78 -27.32 4.00
CA MET A 344 -3.78 -26.58 4.76
C MET A 344 -4.32 -25.20 5.08
N ILE A 345 -4.09 -24.72 6.29
CA ILE A 345 -4.41 -23.36 6.70
C ILE A 345 -3.14 -22.52 6.55
N LEU A 346 -3.17 -21.59 5.61
CA LEU A 346 -2.08 -20.63 5.38
C LEU A 346 -2.16 -19.44 6.34
N GLY A 347 -3.38 -19.08 6.74
CA GLY A 347 -3.61 -17.99 7.67
C GLY A 347 -5.09 -17.75 7.94
N LYS A 348 -5.38 -16.69 8.69
CA LYS A 348 -6.73 -16.26 9.06
C LYS A 348 -6.85 -14.74 8.99
N ASN A 349 -7.91 -14.29 8.32
CA ASN A 349 -8.38 -12.91 8.30
C ASN A 349 -9.78 -12.85 8.92
N ASN A 350 -9.90 -12.26 10.11
CA ASN A 350 -11.16 -12.23 10.87
C ASN A 350 -11.79 -13.63 10.98
N SER A 351 -13.02 -13.81 10.48
CA SER A 351 -13.75 -15.08 10.49
C SER A 351 -13.48 -15.98 9.27
N TRP A 352 -12.44 -15.70 8.48
CA TRP A 352 -12.13 -16.41 7.25
C TRP A 352 -10.73 -17.02 7.31
N TYR A 353 -10.63 -18.32 7.04
CA TYR A 353 -9.35 -18.99 6.86
C TYR A 353 -8.89 -18.84 5.41
N HIS A 354 -7.65 -18.42 5.22
CA HIS A 354 -6.93 -18.57 3.97
C HIS A 354 -6.35 -19.99 3.93
N ILE A 355 -6.76 -20.77 2.95
CA ILE A 355 -6.41 -22.18 2.86
C ILE A 355 -5.81 -22.54 1.50
N GLN A 356 -5.12 -23.67 1.48
CA GLN A 356 -4.64 -24.33 0.27
C GLN A 356 -5.12 -25.78 0.26
N LYS A 357 -5.87 -26.15 -0.78
CA LYS A 357 -6.34 -27.53 -1.02
C LYS A 357 -5.40 -28.33 -1.91
N SER A 358 -4.76 -27.66 -2.86
CA SER A 358 -3.73 -28.20 -3.76
C SER A 358 -2.84 -27.06 -4.24
N ASP A 359 -1.78 -27.39 -4.98
CA ASP A 359 -0.87 -26.41 -5.58
C ASP A 359 -1.53 -25.40 -6.53
N SER A 360 -2.70 -25.73 -7.07
CA SER A 360 -3.48 -24.88 -7.98
C SER A 360 -4.74 -24.30 -7.35
N LEU A 361 -5.08 -24.68 -6.10
CA LEU A 361 -6.32 -24.29 -5.46
C LEU A 361 -6.08 -23.73 -4.07
N LYS A 362 -6.05 -22.39 -4.01
CA LYS A 362 -6.05 -21.59 -2.78
C LYS A 362 -7.30 -20.71 -2.72
N GLY A 363 -7.67 -20.29 -1.53
CA GLY A 363 -8.76 -19.34 -1.35
C GLY A 363 -9.15 -19.14 0.10
N PHE A 364 -10.23 -18.41 0.28
CA PHE A 364 -10.79 -18.11 1.59
C PHE A 364 -12.07 -18.89 1.85
N ILE A 365 -12.17 -19.45 3.05
CA ILE A 365 -13.35 -20.18 3.52
C ILE A 365 -13.78 -19.65 4.89
N HIS A 366 -15.08 -19.51 5.10
CA HIS A 366 -15.61 -19.03 6.38
C HIS A 366 -15.34 -20.06 7.49
N GLN A 367 -14.99 -19.60 8.69
CA GLN A 367 -14.59 -20.45 9.81
C GLN A 367 -15.67 -21.45 10.25
N SER A 368 -16.95 -21.18 10.00
CA SER A 368 -18.02 -22.14 10.31
C SER A 368 -18.00 -23.40 9.44
N LEU A 369 -17.26 -23.39 8.33
CA LEU A 369 -17.18 -24.48 7.35
C LEU A 369 -15.88 -25.31 7.50
N LEU A 370 -15.02 -24.93 8.44
CA LEU A 370 -13.72 -25.57 8.65
C LEU A 370 -13.53 -25.92 10.12
N LYS A 371 -13.18 -27.17 10.40
CA LYS A 371 -12.70 -27.61 11.72
C LYS A 371 -11.17 -27.58 11.69
N PRO A 372 -10.51 -26.60 12.33
CA PRO A 372 -9.06 -26.49 12.31
C PRO A 372 -8.38 -27.52 13.23
N SER A 373 -7.10 -27.76 12.96
CA SER A 373 -6.21 -28.65 13.71
C SER A 373 -4.76 -28.15 13.61
N SER A 374 -4.00 -28.32 14.70
CA SER A 374 -2.56 -28.01 14.72
C SER A 374 -1.70 -29.17 14.17
N SER A 375 -2.25 -30.39 14.11
CA SER A 375 -1.62 -31.58 13.53
C SER A 375 -2.39 -32.07 12.30
N ASN A 376 -1.67 -32.65 11.34
CA ASN A 376 -2.24 -33.19 10.11
C ASN A 376 -3.13 -34.41 10.36
#